data_AF-A0A5N9A3X7-F1
#
_entry.id   AF-A0A5N9A3X7-F1
#
_cell.length_a   1.000
_cell.length_b   1.000
_cell.length_c   1.000
_cell.angle_alpha   90.00
_cell.angle_beta   90.00
_cell.angle_gamma   90.00
#
_symmetry.space_group_name_H-M   'P 1'
#
loop_
_entity.id
_entity.type
_entity.pdbx_description
1 polymer ?
#
loop_
_entity_poly.entity_id
_entity_poly.type
_entity_poly.pdbx_seq_one_letter_code
_entity_poly.pdbx_strand_id
1 'polypeptide(L)'
;MIYEERRTLAHAKSTDEYLEYCRSEYWPKLRAEGGQTLCLLSGLIGDPENQFLQITGFEDAAGWEAAQGRVGPAPQGVVESESVRLLRPIASRPKPLVPDEDRRPVYGCRRFFIDPADLSDFVDSSENGIWPRIESQGACILGLWTTV
;
A
#
# COMPACT_ATOMS: atom_id res chain seq x y z
N MET A 1 -9.11 -10.94 -3.85
CA MET A 1 -8.43 -9.66 -3.63
C MET A 1 -6.94 -9.84 -3.78
N ILE A 2 -6.31 -8.99 -4.59
CA ILE A 2 -4.85 -8.81 -4.68
C ILE A 2 -4.53 -7.37 -4.31
N TYR A 3 -3.34 -7.13 -3.77
CA TYR A 3 -2.88 -5.78 -3.42
C TYR A 3 -1.59 -5.46 -4.16
N GLU A 4 -1.46 -4.24 -4.65
CA GLU A 4 -0.26 -3.68 -5.23
C GLU A 4 0.46 -2.84 -4.15
N GLU A 5 1.69 -3.21 -3.80
CA GLU A 5 2.65 -2.28 -3.19
C GLU A 5 3.43 -1.62 -4.32
N ARG A 6 3.22 -0.31 -4.51
CA ARG A 6 4.01 0.51 -5.43
C ARG A 6 4.93 1.41 -4.65
N ARG A 7 6.24 1.29 -4.90
CA ARG A 7 7.24 2.23 -4.40
C ARG A 7 7.70 3.12 -5.53
N THR A 8 7.57 4.43 -5.32
CA THR A 8 7.92 5.44 -6.32
C THR A 8 8.96 6.38 -5.74
N LEU A 9 10.06 6.57 -6.46
CA LEU A 9 11.03 7.62 -6.20
C LEU A 9 10.73 8.77 -7.17
N ALA A 10 10.20 9.87 -6.66
CA ALA A 10 10.05 11.09 -7.45
C ALA A 10 11.41 11.76 -7.64
N HIS A 11 11.56 12.65 -8.62
CA HIS A 11 12.74 13.51 -8.65
C HIS A 11 12.78 14.42 -7.40
N ALA A 12 13.99 14.79 -6.95
CA ALA A 12 14.21 15.48 -5.67
C ALA A 12 13.40 16.78 -5.44
N LYS A 13 12.86 17.40 -6.50
CA LYS A 13 12.04 18.62 -6.43
C LYS A 13 10.61 18.44 -6.94
N SER A 14 10.21 17.22 -7.25
CA SER A 14 8.92 16.89 -7.84
C SER A 14 7.96 16.22 -6.86
N THR A 15 8.23 16.30 -5.56
CA THR A 15 7.34 15.76 -4.50
C THR A 15 5.92 16.31 -4.62
N ASP A 16 5.76 17.64 -4.71
CA ASP A 16 4.44 18.27 -4.80
C ASP A 16 3.77 17.97 -6.15
N GLU A 17 4.54 17.98 -7.24
CA GLU A 17 4.06 17.61 -8.58
C GLU A 17 3.57 16.16 -8.62
N TYR A 18 4.29 15.24 -7.97
CA TYR A 18 3.91 13.84 -7.85
C TYR A 18 2.63 13.67 -7.04
N LEU A 19 2.51 14.37 -5.91
CA LEU A 19 1.30 14.31 -5.09
C LEU A 19 0.08 14.90 -5.82
N GLU A 20 0.28 15.96 -6.61
CA GLU A 20 -0.78 16.55 -7.43
C GLU A 20 -1.18 15.62 -8.57
N TYR A 21 -0.21 15.02 -9.28
CA TYR A 21 -0.47 13.99 -10.28
C TYR A 21 -1.26 12.81 -9.69
N CYS A 22 -0.88 12.34 -8.49
CA CYS A 22 -1.58 11.28 -7.79
C CYS A 22 -3.07 11.61 -7.59
N ARG A 23 -3.33 12.81 -7.07
CA ARG A 23 -4.68 13.29 -6.73
C ARG A 23 -5.55 13.57 -7.95
N SER A 24 -5.00 14.28 -8.93
CA SER A 24 -5.74 14.83 -10.07
C SER A 24 -5.90 13.85 -11.23
N GLU A 25 -4.97 12.91 -11.40
CA GLU A 25 -4.94 12.02 -12.55
C GLU A 25 -4.88 10.54 -12.18
N TYR A 26 -3.88 10.14 -11.39
CA TYR A 26 -3.56 8.72 -11.18
C TYR A 26 -4.66 7.98 -10.42
N TRP A 27 -5.07 8.47 -9.24
CA TRP A 27 -6.11 7.83 -8.45
C TRP A 27 -7.49 7.83 -9.13
N PRO A 28 -7.93 8.90 -9.81
CA PRO A 28 -9.13 8.84 -10.65
C PRO A 28 -9.07 7.73 -11.72
N LYS A 29 -7.96 7.60 -12.44
CA LYS A 29 -7.77 6.53 -13.45
C LYS A 29 -7.78 5.14 -12.80
N LEU A 30 -7.05 4.95 -11.70
CA LEU A 30 -7.06 3.69 -10.94
C LEU A 30 -8.46 3.29 -10.49
N ARG A 31 -9.23 4.24 -9.92
CA ARG A 31 -10.61 3.98 -9.48
C ARG A 31 -11.53 3.59 -10.63
N ALA A 32 -11.36 4.21 -11.80
CA ALA A 32 -12.13 3.84 -13.00
C ALA A 32 -11.86 2.40 -13.46
N GLU A 33 -10.67 1.88 -13.17
CA GLU A 33 -10.27 0.50 -13.47
C GLU A 33 -10.47 -0.47 -12.27
N GLY A 34 -11.25 -0.06 -11.25
CA GLY A 34 -11.57 -0.90 -10.09
C GLY A 34 -10.49 -0.94 -9.00
N GLY A 35 -9.41 -0.17 -9.15
CA GLY A 35 -8.36 -0.02 -8.14
C GLY A 35 -8.82 0.82 -6.94
N GLN A 36 -8.57 0.32 -5.74
CA GLN A 36 -8.91 0.99 -4.48
C GLN A 36 -7.64 1.36 -3.73
N THR A 37 -7.22 2.62 -3.79
CA THR A 37 -6.05 3.10 -3.04
C THR A 37 -6.36 3.11 -1.54
N LEU A 38 -5.63 2.32 -0.76
CA LEU A 38 -5.75 2.27 0.71
C LEU A 38 -5.02 3.45 1.34
N CYS A 39 -3.77 3.66 0.95
CA CYS A 39 -2.94 4.76 1.45
C CYS A 39 -1.80 5.07 0.47
N LEU A 40 -1.31 6.30 0.56
CA LEU A 40 -0.03 6.74 0.04
C LEU A 40 0.78 7.28 1.21
N LEU A 41 1.94 6.68 1.45
CA LEU A 41 2.85 7.00 2.54
C LEU A 41 4.08 7.72 1.98
N SER A 42 4.60 8.67 2.75
CA SER A 42 5.88 9.34 2.53
C SER A 42 6.65 9.42 3.85
N GLY A 43 7.93 9.81 3.81
CA GLY A 43 8.75 9.95 5.02
C GLY A 43 9.01 8.62 5.73
N LEU A 44 9.13 7.53 4.97
CA LEU A 44 9.47 6.22 5.53
C LEU A 44 10.88 6.27 6.14
N ILE A 45 11.01 5.88 7.41
CA ILE A 45 12.29 5.91 8.11
C ILE A 45 13.29 5.01 7.37
N GLY A 46 14.41 5.60 6.95
CA GLY A 46 15.48 4.93 6.21
C GLY A 46 15.39 5.05 4.69
N ASP A 47 14.30 5.60 4.17
CA ASP A 47 14.13 5.91 2.75
C ASP A 47 14.36 7.41 2.46
N PRO A 48 14.65 7.79 1.20
CA PRO A 48 14.70 9.19 0.78
C PRO A 48 13.38 9.94 1.00
N GLU A 49 13.44 11.26 1.21
CA GLU A 49 12.25 12.10 1.46
C GLU A 49 11.25 12.12 0.29
N ASN A 50 11.76 11.94 -0.93
CA ASN A 50 11.03 11.87 -2.20
C ASN A 50 10.59 10.44 -2.55
N GLN A 51 10.69 9.49 -1.61
CA GLN A 51 10.18 8.14 -1.78
C GLN A 51 8.76 7.99 -1.20
N PHE A 52 7.91 7.36 -1.99
CA PHE A 52 6.52 7.09 -1.66
C PHE A 52 6.23 5.59 -1.69
N LEU A 53 5.30 5.16 -0.84
CA LEU A 53 4.76 3.80 -0.84
C LEU A 53 3.23 3.88 -0.94
N GLN A 54 2.65 3.34 -2.00
CA GLN A 54 1.21 3.23 -2.19
C GLN A 54 0.77 1.78 -2.05
N ILE A 55 -0.33 1.54 -1.31
CA ILE A 55 -1.03 0.26 -1.31
C ILE A 55 -2.37 0.42 -2.04
N THR A 56 -2.61 -0.43 -3.03
CA THR A 56 -3.85 -0.41 -3.84
C THR A 56 -4.46 -1.80 -3.91
N GLY A 57 -5.74 -1.96 -3.56
CA GLY A 57 -6.46 -3.22 -3.70
C GLY A 57 -7.12 -3.36 -5.07
N PHE A 58 -7.16 -4.59 -5.58
CA PHE A 58 -7.91 -5.00 -6.77
C PHE A 58 -8.67 -6.29 -6.46
N GLU A 59 -9.73 -6.57 -7.22
CA GLU A 59 -10.54 -7.79 -7.07
C GLU A 59 -9.68 -9.05 -7.19
N ASP A 60 -8.85 -9.11 -8.23
CA ASP A 60 -7.93 -10.20 -8.51
C ASP A 60 -6.74 -9.75 -9.39
N ALA A 61 -5.85 -10.69 -9.72
CA ALA A 61 -4.68 -10.43 -10.54
C ALA A 61 -5.04 -10.00 -11.98
N ALA A 62 -6.18 -10.47 -12.52
CA ALA A 62 -6.62 -10.10 -13.86
C ALA A 62 -7.12 -8.64 -13.90
N GLY A 63 -7.84 -8.21 -12.86
CA GLY A 63 -8.23 -6.81 -12.67
C GLY A 63 -7.01 -5.89 -12.50
N TRP A 64 -6.01 -6.32 -11.72
CA TRP A 64 -4.74 -5.59 -11.63
C TRP A 64 -4.04 -5.46 -12.98
N GLU A 65 -3.90 -6.55 -13.73
CA GLU A 65 -3.21 -6.57 -15.02
C GLU A 65 -3.92 -5.68 -16.05
N ALA A 66 -5.25 -5.75 -16.11
CA ALA A 66 -6.07 -4.91 -16.97
C ALA A 66 -5.88 -3.41 -16.66
N ALA A 67 -5.75 -3.05 -15.38
CA ALA A 67 -5.53 -1.67 -14.95
C ALA A 67 -4.15 -1.15 -15.37
N GLN A 68 -3.08 -1.97 -15.30
CA GLN A 68 -1.72 -1.55 -15.68
C GLN A 68 -1.66 -1.05 -17.14
N GLY A 69 -2.38 -1.71 -18.05
CA GLY A 69 -2.42 -1.33 -19.46
C GLY A 69 -3.15 -0.01 -19.75
N ARG A 70 -4.01 0.46 -18.83
CA ARG A 70 -4.92 1.60 -19.05
C ARG A 70 -4.55 2.85 -18.29
N VAL A 71 -4.00 2.70 -17.09
CA VAL A 71 -3.58 3.84 -16.25
C VAL A 71 -2.32 4.51 -16.83
N GLY A 72 -1.46 3.73 -17.49
CA GLY A 72 -0.23 4.21 -18.11
C GLY A 72 0.86 4.57 -17.09
N PRO A 73 2.09 4.82 -17.55
CA PRO A 73 3.20 5.18 -16.67
C PRO A 73 3.04 6.59 -16.09
N ALA A 74 3.69 6.84 -14.96
CA ALA A 74 3.79 8.19 -14.41
C ALA A 74 4.58 9.14 -15.36
N PRO A 75 4.39 10.46 -15.25
CA PRO A 75 5.10 11.43 -16.09
C PRO A 75 6.62 11.34 -15.93
N GLN A 76 7.35 11.22 -17.04
CA GLN A 76 8.82 11.06 -17.07
C GLN A 76 9.59 12.19 -16.37
N GLY A 77 9.02 13.40 -16.29
CA GLY A 77 9.65 14.53 -15.61
C GLY A 77 9.41 14.59 -14.11
N VAL A 78 8.57 13.68 -13.57
CA VAL A 78 8.13 13.68 -12.16
C VAL A 78 8.71 12.49 -11.42
N VAL A 79 8.76 11.33 -12.08
CA VAL A 79 9.16 10.06 -11.45
C VAL A 79 10.50 9.58 -12.00
N GLU A 80 11.44 9.31 -11.09
CA GLU A 80 12.76 8.77 -11.41
C GLU A 80 12.73 7.25 -11.56
N SER A 81 12.05 6.56 -10.64
CA SER A 81 11.88 5.10 -10.71
C SER A 81 10.64 4.63 -9.96
N GLU A 82 10.10 3.50 -10.42
CA GLU A 82 9.01 2.80 -9.75
C GLU A 82 9.32 1.31 -9.63
N SER A 83 8.81 0.70 -8.57
CA SER A 83 8.80 -0.75 -8.40
C SER A 83 7.44 -1.18 -7.86
N VAL A 84 6.98 -2.35 -8.31
CA VAL A 84 5.69 -2.92 -7.95
C VAL A 84 5.88 -4.32 -7.40
N ARG A 85 5.14 -4.64 -6.33
CA ARG A 85 4.98 -5.99 -5.82
C ARG A 85 3.51 -6.33 -5.64
N LEU A 86 3.15 -7.54 -6.04
CA LEU A 86 1.84 -8.09 -5.75
C LEU A 86 1.84 -8.80 -4.40
N LEU A 87 0.79 -8.53 -3.65
CA LEU A 87 0.61 -8.93 -2.28
C LEU A 87 -0.76 -9.62 -2.14
N ARG A 88 -0.80 -10.71 -1.39
CA ARG A 88 -2.06 -11.33 -0.95
C ARG A 88 -2.23 -11.16 0.56
N PRO A 89 -3.45 -10.93 1.06
CA PRO A 89 -3.69 -10.91 2.49
C PRO A 89 -3.48 -12.30 3.09
N ILE A 90 -2.96 -12.35 4.31
CA ILE A 90 -2.66 -13.61 5.02
C ILE A 90 -3.36 -13.73 6.38
N ALA A 91 -4.21 -12.76 6.70
CA ALA A 91 -4.91 -12.65 7.98
C ALA A 91 -6.34 -12.14 7.75
N SER A 92 -7.12 -11.98 8.82
CA SER A 92 -8.48 -11.42 8.81
C SER A 92 -8.55 -9.96 8.34
N ARG A 93 -7.40 -9.29 8.22
CA ARG A 93 -7.22 -7.95 7.65
C ARG A 93 -6.44 -8.05 6.33
N PRO A 94 -6.67 -7.15 5.35
CA PRO A 94 -7.34 -5.87 5.45
C PRO A 94 -8.86 -5.96 5.55
N LYS A 95 -9.48 -4.92 6.12
CA LYS A 95 -10.93 -4.73 6.03
C LYS A 95 -11.31 -4.54 4.55
N PRO A 96 -12.46 -5.07 4.09
CA PRO A 96 -12.95 -4.80 2.73
C PRO A 96 -13.07 -3.29 2.42
N LEU A 97 -13.40 -2.50 3.44
CA LEU A 97 -13.39 -1.04 3.40
C LEU A 97 -12.72 -0.53 4.69
N VAL A 98 -11.74 0.37 4.55
CA VAL A 98 -11.17 1.10 5.69
C VAL A 98 -12.08 2.30 5.96
N PRO A 99 -12.79 2.35 7.10
CA PRO A 99 -13.70 3.45 7.39
C PRO A 99 -12.93 4.75 7.62
N ASP A 100 -13.57 5.89 7.35
CA ASP A 100 -12.95 7.21 7.47
C ASP A 100 -12.40 7.49 8.88
N GLU A 101 -13.04 6.93 9.91
CA GLU A 101 -12.63 7.01 11.31
C GLU A 101 -11.34 6.24 11.64
N ASP A 102 -10.93 5.29 10.80
CA ASP A 102 -9.66 4.56 10.93
C ASP A 102 -8.48 5.34 10.31
N ARG A 103 -8.75 6.41 9.54
CA ARG A 103 -7.69 7.23 8.97
C ARG A 103 -6.89 7.89 10.09
N ARG A 104 -5.57 7.86 9.94
CA ARG A 104 -4.62 8.48 10.88
C ARG A 104 -3.71 9.45 10.13
N PRO A 105 -3.16 10.47 10.82
CA PRO A 105 -2.14 11.35 10.22
C PRO A 105 -0.79 10.65 10.05
N VAL A 106 -0.56 9.54 10.77
CA VAL A 106 0.70 8.78 10.74
C VAL A 106 0.38 7.30 10.60
N TYR A 107 1.14 6.62 9.73
CA TYR A 107 1.03 5.18 9.50
C TYR A 107 2.36 4.49 9.80
N GLY A 108 2.29 3.27 10.32
CA GLY A 108 3.45 2.39 10.46
C GLY A 108 3.44 1.33 9.38
N CYS A 109 4.48 1.28 8.55
CA CYS A 109 4.75 0.18 7.65
C CYS A 109 5.87 -0.69 8.23
N ARG A 110 5.65 -2.00 8.37
CA ARG A 110 6.66 -2.95 8.87
C ARG A 110 6.81 -4.09 7.87
N ARG A 111 8.06 -4.46 7.62
CA ARG A 111 8.43 -5.58 6.75
C ARG A 111 9.20 -6.61 7.58
N PHE A 112 8.90 -7.88 7.36
CA PHE A 112 9.49 -9.01 8.08
C PHE A 112 9.99 -10.04 7.08
N PHE A 113 11.05 -10.75 7.45
CA PHE A 113 11.47 -11.98 6.79
C PHE A 113 11.11 -13.12 7.72
N ILE A 114 10.21 -14.00 7.26
CA ILE A 114 9.62 -15.07 8.05
C ILE A 114 9.90 -16.38 7.35
N ASP A 115 10.30 -17.41 8.10
CA ASP A 115 10.37 -18.77 7.57
C ASP A 115 8.95 -19.20 7.15
N PRO A 116 8.72 -19.71 5.93
CA PRO A 116 7.40 -20.17 5.52
C PRO A 116 6.75 -21.17 6.49
N ALA A 117 7.52 -21.96 7.23
CA ALA A 117 7.02 -22.89 8.24
C ALA A 117 6.37 -22.16 9.44
N ASP A 118 6.86 -20.96 9.78
CA ASP A 118 6.40 -20.17 10.93
C ASP A 118 5.31 -19.16 10.56
N LEU A 119 4.89 -19.10 9.28
CA LEU A 119 3.95 -18.09 8.79
C LEU A 119 2.61 -18.14 9.53
N SER A 120 2.09 -19.34 9.83
CA SER A 120 0.83 -19.52 10.56
C SER A 120 0.92 -18.95 11.97
N ASP A 121 2.01 -19.25 12.68
CA ASP A 121 2.22 -18.79 14.06
C ASP A 121 2.44 -17.28 14.12
N PHE A 122 3.12 -16.72 13.10
CA PHE A 122 3.27 -15.28 12.95
C PHE A 122 1.93 -14.57 12.74
N VAL A 123 1.03 -15.14 11.92
CA VAL A 123 -0.31 -14.61 11.70
C VAL A 123 -1.11 -14.68 13.01
N ASP A 124 -1.15 -15.83 13.68
CA ASP A 124 -1.88 -15.99 14.95
C ASP A 124 -1.39 -15.00 16.03
N SER A 125 -0.07 -14.90 16.20
CA SER A 125 0.55 -13.95 17.13
C SER A 125 0.21 -12.50 16.80
N SER A 126 0.11 -12.18 15.50
CA SER A 126 -0.28 -10.85 15.04
C SER A 126 -1.74 -10.57 15.42
N GLU A 127 -2.66 -11.45 15.04
CA GLU A 127 -4.10 -11.25 15.21
C GLU A 127 -4.55 -11.29 16.68
N ASN A 128 -4.00 -12.21 17.45
CA ASN A 128 -4.49 -12.51 18.80
C ASN A 128 -3.63 -11.89 19.90
N GLY A 129 -2.41 -11.42 19.59
CA GLY A 129 -1.50 -10.82 20.56
C GLY A 129 -1.17 -9.37 20.24
N ILE A 130 -0.54 -9.12 19.10
CA ILE A 130 0.06 -7.83 18.77
C ILE A 130 -1.01 -6.78 18.44
N TRP A 131 -1.96 -7.12 17.55
CA TRP A 131 -2.97 -6.18 17.08
C TRP A 131 -3.88 -5.68 18.20
N PRO A 132 -4.44 -6.52 19.09
CA PRO A 132 -5.29 -6.04 20.17
C PRO A 132 -4.57 -5.03 21.07
N ARG A 133 -3.28 -5.28 21.36
CA ARG A 133 -2.45 -4.36 22.14
C ARG A 133 -2.19 -3.03 21.41
N ILE A 134 -1.95 -3.08 20.09
CA ILE A 134 -1.69 -1.88 19.30
C ILE A 134 -2.98 -1.05 19.13
N GLU A 135 -4.11 -1.72 18.88
CA GLU A 135 -5.41 -1.07 18.73
C GLU A 135 -5.91 -0.48 20.06
N SER A 136 -5.60 -1.12 21.21
CA SER A 136 -5.89 -0.52 22.53
C SER A 136 -5.13 0.78 22.80
N GLN A 137 -4.13 1.12 21.98
CA GLN A 137 -3.39 2.38 22.02
C GLN A 137 -3.87 3.39 20.98
N GLY A 138 -4.99 3.12 20.29
CA GLY A 138 -5.65 4.03 19.35
C GLY A 138 -5.19 3.92 17.90
N ALA A 139 -4.32 2.97 17.58
CA ALA A 139 -3.97 2.64 16.20
C ALA A 139 -5.06 1.79 15.52
N CYS A 140 -5.06 1.75 14.19
CA CYS A 140 -5.96 0.92 13.41
C CYS A 140 -5.14 0.03 12.47
N ILE A 141 -5.31 -1.28 12.55
CA ILE A 141 -4.58 -2.21 11.69
C ILE A 141 -5.20 -2.21 10.29
N LEU A 142 -4.40 -1.79 9.30
CA LEU A 142 -4.83 -1.78 7.91
C LEU A 142 -4.78 -3.16 7.27
N GLY A 143 -3.80 -3.99 7.61
CA GLY A 143 -3.67 -5.34 7.06
C GLY A 143 -2.32 -5.98 7.30
N LEU A 144 -2.24 -7.25 6.92
CA LEU A 144 -1.02 -8.03 6.87
C LEU A 144 -1.03 -8.85 5.59
N TRP A 145 0.04 -8.74 4.84
CA TRP A 145 0.15 -9.31 3.52
C TRP A 145 1.47 -10.07 3.35
N THR A 146 1.48 -11.00 2.40
CA THR A 146 2.70 -11.63 1.89
C THR A 146 2.79 -11.40 0.38
N THR A 147 4.00 -11.47 -0.17
CA THR A 147 4.21 -11.46 -1.62
C THR A 147 3.58 -12.70 -2.27
N VAL A 148 2.99 -12.51 -3.45
CA VAL A 148 2.50 -13.62 -4.29
C VAL A 148 3.64 -14.29 -5.03
#